data_AF-A0A7W1KN13-F1
#
_entry.id   AF-A0A7W1KN13-F1
#
_cell.length_a   1.000
_cell.length_b   1.000
_cell.length_c   1.000
_cell.angle_alpha   90.00
_cell.angle_beta   90.00
_cell.angle_gamma   90.00
#
_symmetry.space_group_name_H-M   'P 1'
#
loop_
_entity.id
_entity.type
_entity.pdbx_description
1 polymer ?
#
loop_
_entity_poly.entity_id
_entity_poly.type
_entity_poly.pdbx_seq_one_letter_code
_entity_poly.pdbx_strand_id
1 'polypeptide(L)'
;MSRWYLVVFLSALTQSLAAQTVVRPEPALDAGRASLRDALLQFRDTLSHIDAAASRLQRDYRQASPASLLSRARVMREACARSVRSLPAARKAALAAAATTEMRMRRRGELVGAMDQLQKHLARCESDFAAMSSPGEAERVRGYGNDRARRALTATRQYERVLRTFLNAMGIKVTPLGARARPVAG
;
A
#
# COMPACT_ATOMS: atom_id res chain seq x y z
N MET A 1 36.78 -49.45 -61.21
CA MET A 1 37.40 -48.17 -60.77
C MET A 1 36.37 -47.06 -60.93
N SER A 2 35.93 -46.47 -59.81
CA SER A 2 35.49 -45.07 -59.65
C SER A 2 34.57 -44.95 -58.43
N ARG A 3 35.14 -44.42 -57.34
CA ARG A 3 34.48 -44.00 -56.10
C ARG A 3 33.62 -42.77 -56.39
N TRP A 4 32.36 -42.75 -55.94
CA TRP A 4 31.56 -41.54 -55.87
C TRP A 4 31.18 -41.26 -54.41
N TYR A 5 31.42 -40.01 -54.03
CA TYR A 5 31.51 -39.51 -52.67
C TYR A 5 30.14 -39.28 -52.03
N LEU A 6 30.03 -39.68 -50.76
CA LEU A 6 28.93 -39.42 -49.87
C LEU A 6 29.08 -38.00 -49.31
N VAL A 7 28.31 -37.05 -49.83
CA VAL A 7 28.26 -35.67 -49.31
C VAL A 7 27.28 -35.63 -48.14
N VAL A 8 27.82 -35.63 -46.92
CA VAL A 8 27.07 -35.38 -45.69
C VAL A 8 26.82 -33.88 -45.58
N PHE A 9 25.55 -33.49 -45.67
CA PHE A 9 25.08 -32.13 -45.39
C PHE A 9 25.25 -31.84 -43.89
N LEU A 10 26.34 -31.15 -43.52
CA LEU A 10 26.48 -30.48 -42.23
C LEU A 10 25.66 -29.19 -42.28
N SER A 11 24.40 -29.27 -41.88
CA SER A 11 23.58 -28.09 -41.61
C SER A 11 24.10 -27.40 -40.36
N ALA A 12 24.77 -26.27 -40.58
CA ALA A 12 25.25 -25.36 -39.57
C ALA A 12 24.14 -24.97 -38.58
N LEU A 13 24.29 -25.42 -37.33
CA LEU A 13 23.64 -24.82 -36.16
C LEU A 13 24.30 -23.45 -35.92
N THR A 14 23.91 -22.44 -36.70
CA THR A 14 24.19 -21.03 -36.37
C THR A 14 23.29 -20.64 -35.19
N GLN A 15 23.71 -21.00 -33.99
CA GLN A 15 23.10 -20.49 -32.76
C GLN A 15 23.34 -18.98 -32.72
N SER A 16 22.25 -18.21 -32.84
CA SER A 16 22.26 -16.76 -32.67
C SER A 16 22.66 -16.42 -31.23
N LEU A 17 23.95 -16.17 -31.00
CA LEU A 17 24.45 -15.46 -29.82
C LEU A 17 24.09 -13.97 -29.98
N ALA A 18 22.83 -13.62 -29.75
CA ALA A 18 22.39 -12.23 -29.75
C ALA A 18 21.55 -11.92 -28.50
N ALA A 19 22.07 -10.96 -27.74
CA ALA A 19 21.44 -10.26 -26.62
C ALA A 19 21.34 -11.02 -25.28
N GLN A 20 22.49 -11.22 -24.62
CA GLN A 20 22.51 -11.17 -23.17
C GLN A 20 22.12 -9.74 -22.74
N THR A 21 20.84 -9.50 -22.47
CA THR A 21 20.40 -8.26 -21.84
C THR A 21 20.96 -8.25 -20.42
N VAL A 22 22.07 -7.56 -20.21
CA VAL A 22 22.58 -7.27 -18.87
C VAL A 22 21.51 -6.42 -18.17
N VAL A 23 20.70 -7.06 -17.34
CA VAL A 23 19.75 -6.38 -16.46
C VAL A 23 20.58 -5.55 -15.50
N ARG A 24 20.77 -4.26 -15.82
CA ARG A 24 21.41 -3.34 -14.90
C ARG A 24 20.51 -3.22 -13.67
N PRO A 25 21.02 -3.52 -12.46
CA PRO A 25 20.25 -3.32 -11.24
C PRO A 25 19.85 -1.85 -11.17
N GLU A 26 18.61 -1.58 -10.75
CA GLU A 26 18.18 -0.21 -10.51
C GLU A 26 19.14 0.46 -9.53
N PRO A 27 19.52 1.72 -9.78
CA PRO A 27 20.41 2.43 -8.86
C PRO A 27 19.77 2.49 -7.48
N ALA A 28 20.58 2.21 -6.46
CA ALA A 28 20.13 2.26 -5.08
C ALA A 28 19.53 3.65 -4.76
N LEU A 29 18.47 3.67 -3.95
CA LEU A 29 17.91 4.90 -3.42
C LEU A 29 18.96 5.57 -2.52
N ASP A 30 19.11 6.89 -2.63
CA ASP A 30 19.88 7.63 -1.63
C ASP A 30 19.20 7.56 -0.25
N ALA A 31 19.97 7.82 0.80
CA ALA A 31 19.51 7.70 2.19
C ALA A 31 18.26 8.54 2.48
N GLY A 32 18.13 9.71 1.86
CA GLY A 32 16.96 10.59 2.02
C GLY A 32 15.69 9.97 1.42
N ARG A 33 15.78 9.49 0.18
CA ARG A 33 14.65 8.80 -0.48
C ARG A 33 14.29 7.47 0.20
N ALA A 34 15.29 6.73 0.70
CA ALA A 34 15.05 5.50 1.45
C ALA A 34 14.29 5.78 2.76
N SER A 35 14.75 6.76 3.55
CA SER A 35 14.08 7.17 4.80
C SER A 35 12.63 7.64 4.56
N LEU A 36 12.42 8.46 3.52
CA LEU A 36 11.09 8.89 3.10
C LEU A 36 10.18 7.71 2.75
N ARG A 37 10.68 6.77 1.92
CA ARG A 37 9.95 5.57 1.52
C ARG A 37 9.54 4.79 2.75
N ASP A 38 10.49 4.50 3.64
CA ASP A 38 10.26 3.62 4.79
C ASP A 38 9.24 4.24 5.76
N ALA A 39 9.32 5.55 6.02
CA ALA A 39 8.34 6.25 6.84
C ALA A 39 6.91 6.20 6.24
N LEU A 40 6.78 6.39 4.93
CA LEU A 40 5.49 6.34 4.25
C LEU A 40 4.92 4.92 4.14
N LEU A 41 5.77 3.92 3.91
CA LEU A 41 5.36 2.52 3.86
C LEU A 41 5.00 2.00 5.25
N GLN A 42 5.75 2.36 6.29
CA GLN A 42 5.40 2.03 7.67
C GLN A 42 4.01 2.58 8.02
N PHE A 43 3.71 3.82 7.63
CA PHE A 43 2.38 4.39 7.83
C PHE A 43 1.30 3.69 6.99
N ARG A 44 1.57 3.35 5.73
CA ARG A 44 0.64 2.54 4.93
C ARG A 44 0.34 1.21 5.62
N ASP A 45 1.37 0.57 6.18
CA ASP A 45 1.20 -0.72 6.85
C ASP A 45 0.38 -0.58 8.14
N THR A 46 0.43 0.55 8.85
CA THR A 46 -0.50 0.78 9.97
C THR A 46 -1.96 0.87 9.52
N LEU A 47 -2.24 1.39 8.31
CA LEU A 47 -3.59 1.44 7.75
C LEU A 47 -4.17 0.05 7.44
N SER A 48 -3.32 -0.96 7.19
CA SER A 48 -3.78 -2.34 6.96
C SER A 48 -4.56 -2.93 8.15
N HIS A 49 -4.33 -2.42 9.37
CA HIS A 49 -5.12 -2.80 10.53
C HIS A 49 -6.58 -2.35 10.43
N ILE A 50 -6.86 -1.24 9.74
CA ILE A 50 -8.21 -0.76 9.48
C ILE A 50 -8.91 -1.70 8.50
N ASP A 51 -8.24 -2.13 7.43
CA ASP A 51 -8.78 -3.09 6.47
C ASP A 51 -9.13 -4.42 7.16
N ALA A 52 -8.24 -4.92 8.01
CA ALA A 52 -8.47 -6.14 8.78
C ALA A 52 -9.63 -6.00 9.76
N ALA A 53 -9.71 -4.87 10.50
CA ALA A 53 -10.79 -4.60 11.45
C ALA A 53 -12.14 -4.45 10.75
N ALA A 54 -12.19 -3.71 9.64
CA ALA A 54 -13.39 -3.52 8.84
C ALA A 54 -13.87 -4.85 8.23
N SER A 55 -12.96 -5.66 7.69
CA SER A 55 -13.30 -6.98 7.13
C SER A 55 -13.90 -7.90 8.20
N ARG A 56 -13.33 -7.91 9.41
CA ARG A 56 -13.87 -8.66 10.55
C ARG A 56 -15.24 -8.14 10.97
N LEU A 57 -15.45 -6.82 10.96
CA LEU A 57 -16.75 -6.24 11.24
C LEU A 57 -17.76 -6.70 10.18
N GLN A 58 -17.42 -6.62 8.90
CA GLN A 58 -18.33 -6.81 7.77
C GLN A 58 -18.79 -8.25 7.54
N ARG A 59 -17.96 -9.26 7.80
CA ARG A 59 -18.28 -10.67 7.44
C ARG A 59 -19.62 -11.15 8.02
N ASP A 60 -19.87 -10.92 9.31
CA ASP A 60 -21.01 -11.55 10.00
C ASP A 60 -21.79 -10.59 10.89
N TYR A 61 -21.75 -9.28 10.62
CA TYR A 61 -22.33 -8.27 11.53
C TYR A 61 -23.83 -8.46 11.81
N ARG A 62 -24.58 -9.07 10.88
CA ARG A 62 -26.02 -9.32 11.05
C ARG A 62 -26.30 -10.41 12.06
N GLN A 63 -25.47 -11.45 12.10
CA GLN A 63 -25.67 -12.65 12.92
C GLN A 63 -24.80 -12.67 14.19
N ALA A 64 -23.83 -11.76 14.28
CA ALA A 64 -22.96 -11.64 15.45
C ALA A 64 -23.75 -11.28 16.72
N SER A 65 -23.34 -11.88 17.83
CA SER A 65 -23.88 -11.56 19.15
C SER A 65 -23.57 -10.11 19.55
N PRO A 66 -24.37 -9.49 20.43
CA PRO A 66 -24.13 -8.12 20.89
C PRO A 66 -22.70 -7.90 21.43
N ALA A 67 -22.19 -8.82 22.24
CA ALA A 67 -20.83 -8.76 22.78
C ALA A 67 -19.76 -8.82 21.68
N SER A 68 -19.97 -9.66 20.65
CA SER A 68 -19.05 -9.74 19.51
C SER A 68 -19.02 -8.44 18.70
N LEU A 69 -20.18 -7.81 18.49
CA LEU A 69 -20.26 -6.52 17.79
C LEU A 69 -19.52 -5.41 18.54
N LEU A 70 -19.74 -5.29 19.85
CA LEU A 70 -19.03 -4.31 20.68
C LEU A 70 -17.52 -4.54 20.67
N SER A 71 -17.09 -5.80 20.75
CA SER A 71 -15.67 -6.17 20.63
C SER A 71 -15.08 -5.75 19.28
N ARG A 72 -15.75 -6.06 18.17
CA ARG A 72 -15.31 -5.66 16.82
C ARG A 72 -15.27 -4.13 16.67
N ALA A 73 -16.22 -3.41 17.27
CA ALA A 73 -16.21 -1.95 17.28
C ALA A 73 -15.00 -1.38 18.03
N ARG A 74 -14.58 -1.98 19.16
CA ARG A 74 -13.35 -1.58 19.88
C ARG A 74 -12.10 -1.80 19.03
N VAL A 75 -12.01 -2.94 18.35
CA VAL A 75 -10.89 -3.23 17.45
C VAL A 75 -10.80 -2.19 16.33
N MET A 76 -11.93 -1.81 15.74
CA MET A 76 -11.97 -0.77 14.70
C MET A 76 -11.56 0.61 15.25
N ARG A 77 -12.07 1.01 16.42
CA ARG A 77 -11.65 2.23 17.12
C ARG A 77 -10.13 2.25 17.33
N GLU A 78 -9.56 1.17 17.85
CA GLU A 78 -8.13 1.07 18.13
C GLU A 78 -7.27 1.12 16.87
N ALA A 79 -7.72 0.50 15.78
CA ALA A 79 -7.05 0.60 14.48
C ALA A 79 -7.03 2.05 13.97
N CYS A 80 -8.16 2.77 14.07
CA CYS A 80 -8.26 4.17 13.69
C CYS A 80 -7.37 5.06 14.59
N ALA A 81 -7.44 4.91 15.92
CA ALA A 81 -6.62 5.68 16.87
C ALA A 81 -5.12 5.44 16.67
N ARG A 82 -4.70 4.19 16.44
CA ARG A 82 -3.30 3.85 16.14
C ARG A 82 -2.83 4.54 14.86
N SER A 83 -3.66 4.52 13.82
CA SER A 83 -3.35 5.15 12.54
C SER A 83 -3.20 6.67 12.69
N VAL A 84 -4.11 7.33 13.42
CA VAL A 84 -4.00 8.77 13.74
C VAL A 84 -2.67 9.09 14.41
N ARG A 85 -2.25 8.31 15.42
CA ARG A 85 -0.99 8.53 16.14
C ARG A 85 0.26 8.35 15.27
N SER A 86 0.20 7.51 14.25
CA SER A 86 1.34 7.26 13.34
C SER A 86 1.50 8.30 12.22
N LEU A 87 0.43 9.05 11.90
CA LEU A 87 0.42 10.00 10.77
C LEU A 87 1.42 11.18 10.91
N PRO A 88 1.63 11.81 12.08
CA PRO A 88 2.53 12.96 12.19
C PRO A 88 3.98 12.67 11.76
N ALA A 89 4.49 11.47 12.07
CA ALA A 89 5.84 11.06 11.69
C ALA A 89 5.99 10.94 10.16
N ALA A 90 5.04 10.28 9.50
CA ALA A 90 5.01 10.18 8.04
C ALA A 90 4.83 11.55 7.37
N ARG A 91 4.01 12.44 7.96
CA ARG A 91 3.79 13.80 7.44
C ARG A 91 5.07 14.62 7.51
N LYS A 92 5.81 14.53 8.62
CA LYS A 92 7.11 15.17 8.80
C LYS A 92 8.11 14.69 7.73
N ALA A 93 8.16 13.38 7.47
CA ALA A 93 9.01 12.83 6.42
C ALA A 93 8.63 13.36 5.02
N ALA A 94 7.34 13.38 4.69
CA ALA A 94 6.85 13.91 3.41
C ALA A 94 7.20 15.39 3.20
N LEU A 95 7.10 16.22 4.25
CA LEU A 95 7.46 17.64 4.20
C LEU A 95 8.97 17.86 4.06
N ALA A 96 9.78 17.05 4.74
CA ALA A 96 11.23 17.11 4.68
C ALA A 96 11.81 16.60 3.33
N ALA A 97 11.00 15.90 2.52
CA ALA A 97 11.44 15.38 1.24
C ALA A 97 11.88 16.49 0.29
N ALA A 98 13.06 16.33 -0.31
CA ALA A 98 13.59 17.23 -1.33
C ALA A 98 12.75 17.14 -2.62
N ALA A 99 11.99 18.19 -2.90
CA ALA A 99 11.17 18.30 -4.11
C ALA A 99 11.64 19.52 -4.91
N THR A 100 12.62 19.32 -5.79
CA THR A 100 13.30 20.41 -6.51
C THR A 100 12.61 20.81 -7.81
N THR A 101 11.71 19.97 -8.34
CA THR A 101 10.93 20.28 -9.55
C THR A 101 9.52 20.68 -9.17
N GLU A 102 8.91 21.59 -9.94
CA GLU A 102 7.52 22.04 -9.73
C GLU A 102 6.55 20.85 -9.65
N MET A 103 6.70 19.87 -10.53
CA MET A 103 5.92 18.63 -10.50
C MET A 103 6.04 17.91 -9.16
N ARG A 104 7.26 17.72 -8.63
CA ARG A 104 7.48 17.05 -7.33
C ARG A 104 6.92 17.88 -6.17
N MET A 105 7.04 19.21 -6.23
CA MET A 105 6.47 20.11 -5.23
C MET A 105 4.94 19.98 -5.19
N ARG A 106 4.29 19.97 -6.36
CA ARG A 106 2.85 19.76 -6.48
C ARG A 106 2.42 18.40 -5.91
N ARG A 107 3.11 17.31 -6.29
CA ARG A 107 2.81 15.96 -5.76
C ARG A 107 3.01 15.87 -4.24
N ARG A 108 4.01 16.56 -3.69
CA ARG A 108 4.20 16.66 -2.23
C ARG A 108 3.01 17.37 -1.58
N GLY A 109 2.55 18.47 -2.15
CA GLY A 109 1.36 19.20 -1.68
C GLY A 109 0.10 18.33 -1.70
N GLU A 110 -0.13 17.60 -2.80
CA GLU A 110 -1.24 16.64 -2.93
C GLU A 110 -1.16 15.55 -1.85
N LEU A 111 0.02 14.97 -1.60
CA LEU A 111 0.21 13.97 -0.56
C LEU A 111 -0.09 14.53 0.83
N VAL A 112 0.46 15.69 1.18
CA VAL A 112 0.21 16.33 2.48
C VAL A 112 -1.28 16.64 2.66
N GLY A 113 -1.94 17.17 1.63
CA GLY A 113 -3.38 17.40 1.66
C GLY A 113 -4.19 16.11 1.85
N ALA A 114 -3.79 15.02 1.18
CA ALA A 114 -4.41 13.71 1.37
C ALA A 114 -4.19 13.16 2.79
N MET A 115 -3.04 13.41 3.41
CA MET A 115 -2.77 13.05 4.81
C MET A 115 -3.66 13.84 5.77
N ASP A 116 -3.85 15.14 5.54
CA ASP A 116 -4.71 15.98 6.37
C ASP A 116 -6.19 15.55 6.25
N GLN A 117 -6.65 15.18 5.05
CA GLN A 117 -7.98 14.60 4.85
C GLN A 117 -8.11 13.24 5.55
N LEU A 118 -7.12 12.36 5.38
CA LEU A 118 -7.11 11.05 6.03
C LEU A 118 -7.16 11.20 7.55
N GLN A 119 -6.40 12.12 8.14
CA GLN A 119 -6.43 12.38 9.58
C GLN A 119 -7.84 12.71 10.08
N LYS A 120 -8.57 13.58 9.37
CA LYS A 120 -9.96 13.93 9.71
C LYS A 120 -10.87 12.71 9.67
N HIS A 121 -10.75 11.87 8.63
CA HIS A 121 -11.54 10.65 8.49
C HIS A 121 -11.21 9.61 9.57
N LEU A 122 -9.93 9.46 9.93
CA LEU A 122 -9.49 8.52 10.96
C LEU A 122 -9.91 8.97 12.36
N ALA A 123 -9.80 10.27 12.67
CA ALA A 123 -10.31 10.83 13.93
C ALA A 123 -11.84 10.68 14.03
N ARG A 124 -12.55 10.88 12.92
CA ARG A 124 -14.00 10.62 12.87
C ARG A 124 -14.32 9.14 13.09
N CYS A 125 -13.58 8.24 12.43
CA CYS A 125 -13.71 6.80 12.63
C CYS A 125 -13.52 6.42 14.11
N GLU A 126 -12.46 6.92 14.73
CA GLU A 126 -12.18 6.69 16.14
C GLU A 126 -13.35 7.14 17.03
N SER A 127 -13.84 8.37 16.86
CA SER A 127 -14.98 8.91 17.61
C SER A 127 -16.26 8.11 17.40
N ASP A 128 -16.57 7.79 16.14
CA ASP A 128 -17.77 7.04 15.78
C ASP A 128 -17.76 5.63 16.40
N PHE A 129 -16.63 4.93 16.36
CA PHE A 129 -16.50 3.59 16.92
C PHE A 129 -16.28 3.58 18.44
N ALA A 130 -15.73 4.66 19.02
CA ALA A 130 -15.73 4.85 20.47
C ALA A 130 -17.17 4.88 21.00
N ALA A 131 -18.03 5.71 20.41
CA ALA A 131 -19.43 5.79 20.79
C ALA A 131 -20.17 4.44 20.64
N MET A 132 -19.94 3.72 19.54
CA MET A 132 -20.61 2.43 19.28
C MET A 132 -20.04 1.25 20.09
N SER A 133 -18.87 1.42 20.71
CA SER A 133 -18.22 0.36 21.51
C SER A 133 -18.66 0.32 22.98
N SER A 134 -19.49 1.29 23.38
CA SER A 134 -20.06 1.41 24.71
C SER A 134 -21.06 0.29 25.02
N PRO A 135 -21.27 -0.07 26.30
CA PRO A 135 -22.30 -1.02 26.69
C PRO A 135 -23.68 -0.63 26.16
N GLY A 136 -24.45 -1.58 25.64
CA GLY A 136 -25.80 -1.35 25.09
C GLY A 136 -25.85 -0.90 23.62
N GLU A 137 -24.73 -0.50 23.01
CA GLU A 137 -24.72 0.09 21.65
C GLU A 137 -24.62 -0.95 20.51
N ALA A 138 -24.82 -2.24 20.80
CA ALA A 138 -24.63 -3.30 19.80
C ALA A 138 -25.56 -3.15 18.58
N GLU A 139 -26.81 -2.73 18.77
CA GLU A 139 -27.74 -2.48 17.65
C GLU A 139 -27.26 -1.33 16.77
N ARG A 140 -26.61 -0.32 17.36
CA ARG A 140 -26.01 0.78 16.60
C ARG A 140 -24.82 0.31 15.77
N VAL A 141 -23.99 -0.59 16.31
CA VAL A 141 -22.93 -1.26 15.53
C VAL A 141 -23.56 -2.04 14.37
N ARG A 142 -24.65 -2.77 14.62
CA ARG A 142 -25.33 -3.57 13.59
C ARG A 142 -25.91 -2.68 12.48
N GLY A 143 -26.57 -1.59 12.83
CA GLY A 143 -27.19 -0.67 11.87
C GLY A 143 -26.18 0.16 11.07
N TYR A 144 -25.16 0.70 11.75
CA TYR A 144 -24.30 1.76 11.18
C TYR A 144 -22.82 1.39 11.06
N GLY A 145 -22.37 0.33 11.71
CA GLY A 145 -20.95 -0.03 11.79
C GLY A 145 -20.34 -0.29 10.41
N ASN A 146 -21.07 -0.97 9.52
CA ASN A 146 -20.56 -1.27 8.17
C ASN A 146 -20.36 0.02 7.34
N ASP A 147 -21.34 0.91 7.30
CA ASP A 147 -21.24 2.16 6.54
C ASP A 147 -20.14 3.09 7.07
N ARG A 148 -19.95 3.14 8.38
CA ARG A 148 -18.86 3.90 9.00
C ARG A 148 -17.50 3.30 8.67
N ALA A 149 -17.38 1.96 8.71
CA ALA A 149 -16.16 1.28 8.28
C ALA A 149 -15.86 1.52 6.80
N ARG A 150 -16.86 1.46 5.91
CA ARG A 150 -16.69 1.76 4.47
C ARG A 150 -16.16 3.16 4.20
N ARG A 151 -16.58 4.16 4.98
CA ARG A 151 -16.03 5.53 4.86
C ARG A 151 -14.55 5.56 5.21
N ALA A 152 -14.14 4.90 6.29
CA ALA A 152 -12.73 4.80 6.66
C ALA A 152 -11.90 4.11 5.55
N LEU A 153 -12.38 2.96 5.04
CA LEU A 153 -11.75 2.24 3.92
C LEU A 153 -11.65 3.08 2.63
N THR A 154 -12.63 3.94 2.38
CA THR A 154 -12.61 4.81 1.20
C THR A 154 -11.52 5.86 1.33
N ALA A 155 -11.36 6.44 2.52
CA ALA A 155 -10.30 7.40 2.82
C ALA A 155 -8.90 6.77 2.75
N THR A 156 -8.70 5.56 3.29
CA THR A 156 -7.41 4.85 3.19
C THR A 156 -7.03 4.59 1.73
N ARG A 157 -7.96 4.07 0.92
CA ARG A 157 -7.74 3.82 -0.51
C ARG A 157 -7.45 5.10 -1.29
N GLN A 158 -8.08 6.22 -0.95
CA GLN A 158 -7.81 7.51 -1.59
C GLN A 158 -6.39 7.99 -1.28
N TYR A 159 -5.98 7.92 -0.01
CA TYR A 159 -4.60 8.20 0.39
C TYR A 159 -3.59 7.32 -0.36
N GLU A 160 -3.83 6.00 -0.44
CA GLU A 160 -2.91 5.08 -1.12
C GLU A 160 -2.71 5.41 -2.60
N ARG A 161 -3.76 5.87 -3.30
CA ARG A 161 -3.64 6.31 -4.70
C ARG A 161 -2.71 7.51 -4.82
N VAL A 162 -2.86 8.50 -3.94
CA VAL A 162 -2.01 9.70 -3.92
C VAL A 162 -0.57 9.33 -3.52
N LEU A 163 -0.40 8.47 -2.53
CA LEU A 163 0.90 7.96 -2.10
C LEU A 163 1.65 7.31 -3.26
N ARG A 164 1.02 6.40 -4.01
CA ARG A 164 1.66 5.75 -5.18
C ARG A 164 2.09 6.77 -6.22
N THR A 165 1.25 7.75 -6.54
CA THR A 165 1.57 8.82 -7.50
C THR A 165 2.76 9.65 -7.02
N PHE A 166 2.81 10.01 -5.73
CA PHE A 166 3.92 10.74 -5.15
C PHE A 166 5.23 9.94 -5.19
N LEU A 167 5.22 8.69 -4.72
CA LEU A 167 6.41 7.83 -4.72
C LEU A 167 6.96 7.64 -6.15
N ASN A 168 6.09 7.43 -7.13
CA ASN A 168 6.48 7.35 -8.54
C ASN A 168 7.13 8.66 -9.04
N ALA A 169 6.57 9.83 -8.70
CA ALA A 169 7.15 11.13 -9.07
C ALA A 169 8.52 11.40 -8.41
N MET A 170 8.75 10.78 -7.24
CA MET A 170 10.04 10.78 -6.54
C MET A 170 11.03 9.73 -7.06
N GLY A 171 10.64 8.92 -8.06
CA GLY A 171 11.45 7.83 -8.58
C GLY A 171 11.63 6.69 -7.58
N ILE A 172 10.69 6.53 -6.64
CA ILE A 172 10.69 5.49 -5.63
C ILE A 172 9.72 4.40 -6.07
N LYS A 173 10.26 3.25 -6.50
CA LYS A 173 9.44 2.07 -6.79
C LYS A 173 9.18 1.26 -5.52
N VAL A 174 7.94 0.82 -5.35
CA VAL A 174 7.52 -0.04 -4.23
C VAL A 174 7.46 -1.46 -4.75
N THR A 175 8.51 -2.24 -4.49
CA THR A 175 8.54 -3.68 -4.79
C THR A 175 8.06 -4.46 -3.56
N PRO A 176 7.14 -5.43 -3.69
CA PRO A 176 6.77 -6.29 -2.58
C PRO A 176 7.99 -7.01 -2.00
N LEU A 177 8.07 -7.10 -0.67
CA LEU A 177 9.10 -7.89 0.00
C LEU A 177 9.01 -9.35 -0.50
N GLY A 178 10.13 -9.88 -1.01
CA GLY A 178 10.20 -11.25 -1.56
C GLY A 178 9.94 -11.38 -3.06
N ALA A 179 9.45 -10.33 -3.74
CA ALA A 179 9.40 -10.30 -5.20
C ALA A 179 10.82 -10.05 -5.75
N ARG A 180 11.64 -11.11 -5.84
CA ARG A 180 12.79 -11.08 -6.76
C ARG A 180 12.23 -10.80 -8.15
N ALA A 181 12.82 -9.87 -8.87
CA ALA A 181 12.52 -9.67 -10.28
C ALA A 181 12.58 -11.05 -10.95
N ARG A 182 11.44 -11.52 -11.45
CA ARG A 182 11.35 -12.81 -12.14
C ARG A 182 12.44 -12.76 -13.22
N PRO A 183 13.44 -13.67 -13.25
CA PRO A 183 14.31 -13.75 -14.40
C PRO A 183 13.38 -13.99 -15.59
N VAL A 184 13.42 -13.08 -16.57
CA VAL A 184 12.65 -13.25 -17.79
C VAL A 184 13.16 -14.56 -18.40
N ALA A 185 12.31 -15.59 -18.44
CA ALA A 185 12.67 -16.85 -19.04
C ALA A 185 12.94 -16.58 -20.53
N GLY A 186 14.21 -16.70 -20.92
CA GLY A 186 14.65 -16.78 -22.30
C GLY A 186 14.59 -18.21 -22.79
#